data_AF-V5SFC5-F1
#
_entry.id   AF-V5SFC5-F1
#
_cell.length_a   1.000
_cell.length_b   1.000
_cell.length_c   1.000
_cell.angle_alpha   90.00
_cell.angle_beta   90.00
_cell.angle_gamma   90.00
#
_symmetry.space_group_name_H-M   'P 1'
#
loop_
_entity.id
_entity.type
_entity.pdbx_description
1 polymer ?
#
loop_
_entity_poly.entity_id
_entity_poly.type
_entity_poly.pdbx_seq_one_letter_code
_entity_poly.pdbx_strand_id
1 'polypeptide(L)'
;MSDRKPLMPKATAVWLVENTSLSFEQIAEFCGLHVLEVKGIADGDVAQGIKGLDPITSNQLTREEIATAEKDASHKLRLAEAKVQIPETTTKKGPRYTPVSRRHDRPNAVLWLLRNHPELKTSQLMRLVGTTKPTIAQIKDRTHWNSANLVPQDPVTLGLCSQTDLDTEVKKAAKRIEREQREARREAIKAGTLLPTEETTGPLGSDDEFRPTAEIVQPRDVETREETPAEEEARMFAKLKEMKSAEPQDEDEDDESGDEAGGDDIEAEDGAADEAEAGDDAGVDESETEDDSERA
;
A
#
# COMPACT_ATOMS: atom_id res chain seq x y z
N MET A 1 -33.97 9.51 -8.30
CA MET A 1 -34.50 8.14 -8.41
C MET A 1 -33.61 7.45 -9.41
N SER A 2 -32.70 6.60 -8.94
CA SER A 2 -31.69 6.01 -9.82
C SER A 2 -32.37 5.00 -10.74
N ASP A 3 -32.36 5.26 -12.05
CA ASP A 3 -32.68 4.30 -13.12
C ASP A 3 -31.62 3.20 -13.18
N ARG A 4 -31.49 2.44 -12.08
CA ARG A 4 -30.53 1.36 -11.96
C ARG A 4 -31.15 0.14 -12.63
N LYS A 5 -30.62 -0.21 -13.80
CA LYS A 5 -31.03 -1.39 -14.57
C LYS A 5 -30.38 -2.66 -14.00
N PRO A 6 -31.02 -3.83 -14.14
CA PRO A 6 -30.42 -5.11 -13.76
C PRO A 6 -29.14 -5.37 -14.56
N LEU A 7 -28.20 -6.12 -13.98
CA LEU A 7 -26.87 -6.38 -14.56
C LEU A 7 -26.96 -7.13 -15.91
N MET A 8 -27.95 -8.02 -16.05
CA MET A 8 -28.17 -8.86 -17.24
C MET A 8 -29.63 -8.75 -17.70
N PRO A 9 -30.04 -7.65 -18.34
CA PRO A 9 -31.45 -7.32 -18.56
C PRO A 9 -32.20 -8.35 -19.40
N LYS A 10 -31.57 -8.92 -20.44
CA LYS A 10 -32.20 -9.95 -21.29
C LYS A 10 -32.39 -11.28 -20.56
N ALA A 11 -31.39 -11.74 -19.81
CA ALA A 11 -31.46 -13.00 -19.07
C ALA A 11 -32.45 -12.90 -17.89
N THR A 12 -32.51 -11.75 -17.23
CA THR A 12 -33.49 -11.48 -16.18
C THR A 12 -34.91 -11.37 -16.75
N ALA A 13 -35.09 -10.78 -17.94
CA ALA A 13 -36.39 -10.75 -18.62
C ALA A 13 -36.91 -12.16 -18.97
N VAL A 14 -36.05 -13.04 -19.51
CA VAL A 14 -36.42 -14.45 -19.78
C VAL A 14 -36.91 -15.13 -18.49
N TRP A 15 -36.16 -14.98 -17.40
CA TRP A 15 -36.55 -15.58 -16.13
C TRP A 15 -37.87 -15.02 -15.58
N LEU A 16 -38.07 -13.70 -15.64
CA LEU A 16 -39.30 -13.05 -15.17
C LEU A 16 -40.52 -13.48 -15.99
N VAL A 17 -40.40 -13.55 -17.31
CA VAL A 17 -41.49 -14.00 -18.21
C VAL A 17 -41.90 -15.45 -17.92
N GLU A 18 -40.93 -16.33 -17.62
CA GLU A 18 -41.19 -17.76 -17.38
C GLU A 18 -41.69 -18.07 -15.96
N ASN A 19 -41.28 -17.28 -14.96
CA ASN A 19 -41.46 -17.63 -13.54
C ASN A 19 -42.41 -16.69 -12.77
N THR A 20 -42.92 -15.63 -13.40
CA THR A 20 -43.81 -14.65 -12.75
C THR A 20 -45.02 -14.33 -13.62
N SER A 21 -46.06 -13.78 -13.00
CA SER A 21 -47.30 -13.33 -13.68
C SER A 21 -47.31 -11.83 -13.99
N LEU A 22 -46.13 -11.21 -14.06
CA LEU A 22 -45.96 -9.78 -14.33
C LEU A 22 -46.37 -9.39 -15.74
N SER A 23 -46.86 -8.16 -15.90
CA SER A 23 -47.16 -7.62 -17.24
C SER A 23 -45.88 -7.36 -18.04
N PHE A 24 -45.97 -7.47 -19.37
CA PHE A 24 -44.84 -7.19 -20.26
C PHE A 24 -44.34 -5.75 -20.15
N GLU A 25 -45.20 -4.80 -19.79
CA GLU A 25 -44.83 -3.40 -19.56
C GLU A 25 -43.99 -3.24 -18.29
N GLN A 26 -44.34 -3.93 -17.20
CA GLN A 26 -43.56 -3.92 -15.95
C GLN A 26 -42.17 -4.54 -16.14
N ILE A 27 -42.08 -5.65 -16.87
CA ILE A 27 -40.80 -6.31 -17.17
C ILE A 27 -39.95 -5.43 -18.08
N ALA A 28 -40.56 -4.78 -19.08
CA ALA A 28 -39.89 -3.85 -19.98
C ALA A 28 -39.32 -2.63 -19.24
N GLU A 29 -40.10 -2.03 -18.34
CA GLU A 29 -39.66 -0.90 -17.52
C GLU A 29 -38.52 -1.30 -16.57
N PHE A 30 -38.62 -2.46 -15.92
CA PHE A 30 -37.59 -2.96 -14.99
C PHE A 30 -36.26 -3.28 -15.69
N CYS A 31 -36.32 -4.01 -16.81
CA CYS A 31 -35.12 -4.40 -17.57
C CYS A 31 -34.60 -3.27 -18.48
N GLY A 32 -35.39 -2.20 -18.68
CA GLY A 32 -35.07 -1.13 -19.63
C GLY A 32 -35.08 -1.60 -21.09
N LEU A 33 -35.91 -2.58 -21.41
CA LEU A 33 -36.12 -3.16 -22.75
C LEU A 33 -37.42 -2.64 -23.35
N HIS A 34 -37.60 -2.78 -24.66
CA HIS A 34 -38.88 -2.42 -25.28
C HIS A 34 -39.91 -3.54 -25.08
N VAL A 35 -41.20 -3.20 -24.94
CA VAL A 35 -42.28 -4.19 -24.73
C VAL A 35 -42.32 -5.24 -25.85
N LEU A 36 -41.98 -4.87 -27.08
CA LEU A 36 -41.87 -5.80 -28.21
C LEU A 36 -40.73 -6.82 -28.03
N GLU A 37 -39.62 -6.44 -27.41
CA GLU A 37 -38.53 -7.38 -27.13
C GLU A 37 -38.96 -8.37 -26.04
N VAL A 38 -39.70 -7.93 -25.03
CA VAL A 38 -40.25 -8.81 -23.99
C VAL A 38 -41.28 -9.78 -24.57
N LYS A 39 -42.14 -9.32 -25.50
CA LYS A 39 -43.05 -10.19 -26.26
C LYS A 39 -42.28 -11.20 -27.10
N GLY A 40 -41.26 -10.76 -27.84
CA GLY A 40 -40.40 -11.65 -28.62
C GLY A 40 -39.60 -12.64 -27.76
N ILE A 41 -39.33 -12.32 -26.49
CA ILE A 41 -38.77 -13.27 -25.51
C ILE A 41 -39.84 -14.30 -25.10
N ALA A 42 -41.07 -13.86 -24.81
CA ALA A 42 -42.18 -14.75 -24.48
C ALA A 42 -42.54 -15.71 -25.64
N ASP A 43 -42.45 -15.23 -26.87
CA ASP A 43 -42.66 -16.02 -28.09
C ASP A 43 -41.45 -16.91 -28.42
N GLY A 44 -40.32 -16.74 -27.72
CA GLY A 44 -39.11 -17.54 -27.90
C GLY A 44 -38.28 -17.21 -29.14
N ASP A 45 -38.39 -16.01 -29.71
CA ASP A 45 -37.69 -15.57 -30.94
C ASP A 45 -36.39 -14.80 -30.63
N VAL A 46 -36.41 -13.91 -29.63
CA VAL A 46 -35.33 -12.91 -29.39
C VAL A 46 -34.21 -13.42 -28.47
N ALA A 47 -34.43 -14.50 -27.72
CA ALA A 47 -33.52 -14.99 -26.69
C ALA A 47 -33.24 -16.50 -26.74
N GLN A 48 -33.33 -17.11 -27.92
CA GLN A 48 -33.00 -18.53 -28.10
C GLN A 48 -31.56 -18.81 -27.64
N GLY A 49 -31.43 -19.66 -26.61
CA GLY A 49 -30.14 -20.07 -26.05
C GLY A 49 -29.63 -19.26 -24.85
N ILE A 50 -30.34 -18.20 -24.42
CA ILE A 50 -29.99 -17.48 -23.19
C ILE A 50 -30.65 -18.17 -22.00
N LYS A 51 -29.84 -18.71 -21.07
CA LYS A 51 -30.35 -19.25 -19.82
C LYS A 51 -30.83 -18.11 -18.91
N GLY A 52 -32.09 -18.16 -18.49
CA GLY A 52 -32.67 -17.19 -17.55
C GLY A 52 -31.86 -17.11 -16.26
N LEU A 53 -31.58 -15.89 -15.81
CA LEU A 53 -30.88 -15.63 -14.55
C LEU A 53 -31.88 -15.11 -13.52
N ASP A 54 -31.98 -15.82 -12.39
CA ASP A 54 -32.85 -15.43 -11.28
C ASP A 54 -32.38 -14.11 -10.63
N PRO A 55 -33.21 -13.05 -10.65
CA PRO A 55 -32.91 -11.77 -10.00
C PRO A 55 -32.99 -11.85 -8.47
N ILE A 56 -33.67 -12.84 -7.90
CA ILE A 56 -33.77 -13.05 -6.44
C ILE A 56 -32.45 -13.61 -5.93
N THR A 57 -31.94 -14.68 -6.55
CA THR A 57 -30.61 -15.25 -6.23
C THR A 57 -29.49 -14.21 -6.42
N SER A 58 -29.65 -13.31 -7.39
CA SER A 58 -28.71 -12.20 -7.64
C SER A 58 -28.85 -11.02 -6.67
N ASN A 59 -29.78 -11.09 -5.70
CA ASN A 59 -30.14 -10.01 -4.78
C ASN A 59 -30.52 -8.68 -5.48
N GLN A 60 -31.02 -8.74 -6.71
CA GLN A 60 -31.48 -7.58 -7.48
C GLN A 60 -32.97 -7.30 -7.24
N LEU A 61 -33.77 -8.33 -6.96
CA LEU A 61 -35.19 -8.22 -6.57
C LEU A 61 -35.46 -9.01 -5.29
N THR A 62 -36.44 -8.56 -4.52
CA THR A 62 -36.98 -9.33 -3.40
C THR A 62 -38.24 -10.08 -3.84
N ARG A 63 -38.51 -11.23 -3.22
CA ARG A 63 -39.73 -12.00 -3.49
C ARG A 63 -41.00 -11.22 -3.11
N GLU A 64 -40.91 -10.36 -2.09
CA GLU A 64 -42.01 -9.49 -1.66
C GLU A 64 -42.37 -8.44 -2.71
N GLU A 65 -41.36 -7.87 -3.39
CA GLU A 65 -41.55 -6.89 -4.46
C GLU A 65 -42.26 -7.53 -5.66
N ILE A 66 -41.85 -8.74 -6.07
CA ILE A 66 -42.50 -9.50 -7.14
C ILE A 66 -43.96 -9.79 -6.77
N ALA A 67 -44.23 -10.31 -5.56
CA ALA A 67 -45.59 -10.63 -5.13
C ALA A 67 -46.52 -9.40 -5.02
N THR A 68 -45.96 -8.22 -4.80
CA THR A 68 -46.71 -6.95 -4.81
C THR A 68 -47.01 -6.51 -6.24
N ALA A 69 -46.02 -6.63 -7.13
CA ALA A 69 -46.13 -6.30 -8.55
C ALA A 69 -47.07 -7.25 -9.32
N GLU A 70 -47.18 -8.51 -8.90
CA GLU A 70 -48.14 -9.48 -9.47
C GLU A 70 -49.60 -9.13 -9.14
N LYS A 71 -49.85 -8.43 -8.02
CA LYS A 71 -51.19 -8.02 -7.60
C LYS A 71 -51.64 -6.71 -8.25
N ASP A 72 -50.70 -5.87 -8.66
CA ASP A 72 -50.97 -4.56 -9.25
C ASP A 72 -50.13 -4.37 -10.53
N ALA A 73 -50.81 -4.42 -11.67
CA ALA A 73 -50.18 -4.23 -12.98
C ALA A 73 -49.60 -2.83 -13.21
N SER A 74 -49.99 -1.84 -12.39
CA SER A 74 -49.45 -0.47 -12.45
C SER A 74 -48.22 -0.25 -11.56
N HIS A 75 -47.87 -1.23 -10.71
CA HIS A 75 -46.74 -1.13 -9.80
C HIS A 75 -45.41 -1.26 -10.55
N LYS A 76 -44.49 -0.35 -10.26
CA LYS A 76 -43.18 -0.27 -10.89
C LYS A 76 -42.13 -0.96 -10.03
N LEU A 77 -41.60 -2.07 -10.53
CA LEU A 77 -40.54 -2.84 -9.88
C LEU A 77 -39.29 -1.97 -9.67
N ARG A 78 -38.74 -2.00 -8.46
CA ARG A 78 -37.49 -1.31 -8.12
C ARG A 78 -36.39 -2.31 -7.76
N LEU A 79 -35.17 -2.05 -8.22
CA LEU A 79 -34.01 -2.82 -7.80
C LEU A 79 -33.81 -2.69 -6.28
N ALA A 80 -33.54 -3.82 -5.62
CA ALA A 80 -33.16 -3.82 -4.22
C ALA A 80 -31.83 -3.05 -4.03
N GLU A 81 -31.75 -2.28 -2.95
CA GLU A 81 -30.50 -1.59 -2.61
C GLU A 81 -29.42 -2.62 -2.29
N ALA A 82 -28.32 -2.58 -3.04
CA ALA A 82 -27.18 -3.47 -2.83
C ALA A 82 -26.63 -3.29 -1.40
N LYS A 83 -26.83 -4.29 -0.53
CA LYS A 83 -26.31 -4.29 0.85
C LYS A 83 -24.79 -4.21 0.94
N VAL A 84 -24.08 -4.55 -0.14
CA VAL A 84 -22.61 -4.56 -0.19
C VAL A 84 -22.14 -3.35 -0.99
N GLN A 85 -21.76 -2.29 -0.27
CA GLN A 85 -20.95 -1.20 -0.82
C GLN A 85 -19.54 -1.75 -1.03
N ILE A 86 -19.21 -2.13 -2.26
CA ILE A 86 -17.82 -2.50 -2.60
C ILE A 86 -17.01 -1.21 -2.52
N PRO A 87 -16.07 -1.07 -1.57
CA PRO A 87 -15.20 0.10 -1.55
C PRO A 87 -14.44 0.15 -2.87
N GLU A 88 -14.37 1.33 -3.50
CA GLU A 88 -13.62 1.51 -4.74
C GLU A 88 -12.20 1.03 -4.52
N THR A 89 -11.86 -0.12 -5.10
CA THR A 89 -10.52 -0.65 -5.02
C THR A 89 -9.66 0.32 -5.82
N THR A 90 -8.85 1.11 -5.13
CA THR A 90 -7.81 1.92 -5.78
C THR A 90 -6.85 0.95 -6.45
N THR A 91 -7.15 0.61 -7.70
CA THR A 91 -6.27 -0.22 -8.52
C THR A 91 -4.90 0.45 -8.47
N LYS A 92 -3.91 -0.27 -7.93
CA LYS A 92 -2.55 0.24 -7.82
C LYS A 92 -2.11 0.54 -9.25
N LYS A 93 -2.03 1.84 -9.60
CA LYS A 93 -1.72 2.28 -10.96
C LYS A 93 -0.38 1.63 -11.36
N GLY A 94 -0.46 0.65 -12.25
CA GLY A 94 0.72 -0.03 -12.79
C GLY A 94 1.55 0.95 -13.64
N PRO A 95 2.79 0.58 -14.00
CA PRO A 95 3.62 1.39 -14.88
C PRO A 95 2.89 1.68 -16.19
N ARG A 96 2.71 2.96 -16.54
CA ARG A 96 2.04 3.36 -17.78
C ARG A 96 2.94 3.01 -18.97
N TYR A 97 2.42 2.21 -19.91
CA TYR A 97 3.14 1.87 -21.14
C TYR A 97 3.45 3.15 -21.93
N THR A 98 4.72 3.37 -22.26
CA THR A 98 5.15 4.46 -23.14
C THR A 98 5.39 3.90 -24.55
N PRO A 99 4.70 4.42 -25.58
CA PRO A 99 4.89 3.96 -26.96
C PRO A 99 6.32 4.21 -27.43
N VAL A 100 6.80 3.40 -28.39
CA VAL A 100 8.20 3.40 -28.86
C VAL A 100 8.66 4.78 -29.30
N SER A 101 7.81 5.53 -30.00
CA SER A 101 8.11 6.90 -30.47
C SER A 101 8.47 7.87 -29.35
N ARG A 102 7.87 7.70 -28.16
CA ARG A 102 8.07 8.58 -26.99
C ARG A 102 9.10 8.05 -25.99
N ARG A 103 9.85 6.99 -26.34
CA ARG A 103 10.89 6.43 -25.44
C ARG A 103 12.11 7.33 -25.34
N HIS A 104 12.41 8.09 -26.39
CA HIS A 104 13.50 9.06 -26.42
C HIS A 104 13.28 10.25 -25.46
N ASP A 105 12.02 10.53 -25.10
CA ASP A 105 11.66 11.59 -24.17
C ASP A 105 11.92 11.20 -22.70
N ARG A 106 12.04 9.91 -22.40
CA ARG A 106 12.27 9.43 -21.03
C ARG A 106 13.64 9.83 -20.47
N PRO A 107 14.76 9.68 -21.21
CA PRO A 107 16.05 10.24 -20.79
C PRO A 107 16.03 11.75 -20.55
N ASN A 108 15.33 12.51 -21.40
CA ASN A 108 15.16 13.96 -21.28
C ASN A 108 14.42 14.34 -19.98
N ALA A 109 13.36 13.60 -19.65
CA ALA A 109 12.61 13.73 -18.40
C ALA A 109 13.46 13.40 -17.15
N VAL A 110 14.26 12.33 -17.19
CA VAL A 110 15.14 11.97 -16.08
C VAL A 110 16.19 13.06 -15.85
N LEU A 111 16.77 13.61 -16.91
CA LEU A 111 17.75 14.69 -16.80
C LEU A 111 17.14 15.95 -16.16
N TRP A 112 15.90 16.29 -16.53
CA TRP A 112 15.17 17.41 -15.91
C TRP A 112 14.91 17.18 -14.42
N LEU A 113 14.47 15.98 -14.04
CA LEU A 113 14.22 15.64 -12.64
C LEU A 113 15.50 15.68 -11.80
N LEU A 114 16.61 15.16 -12.32
CA LEU A 114 17.90 15.22 -11.63
C LEU A 114 18.41 16.66 -11.44
N ARG A 115 18.10 17.56 -12.37
CA ARG A 115 18.54 18.96 -12.30
C ARG A 115 17.68 19.81 -11.37
N ASN A 116 16.35 19.66 -11.43
CA ASN A 116 15.43 20.52 -10.68
C ASN A 116 15.03 19.93 -9.33
N HIS A 117 15.03 18.60 -9.19
CA HIS A 117 14.61 17.89 -7.99
C HIS A 117 15.65 16.85 -7.52
N PRO A 118 16.84 17.29 -7.06
CA PRO A 118 17.86 16.39 -6.51
C PRO A 118 17.41 15.63 -5.26
N GLU A 119 16.34 16.07 -4.60
CA GLU A 119 15.71 15.40 -3.45
C GLU A 119 15.07 14.05 -3.79
N LEU A 120 14.79 13.79 -5.06
CA LEU A 120 14.11 12.57 -5.49
C LEU A 120 15.05 11.36 -5.51
N LYS A 121 14.61 10.26 -4.90
CA LYS A 121 15.33 8.98 -4.93
C LYS A 121 15.17 8.31 -6.31
N THR A 122 16.15 7.50 -6.73
CA THR A 122 16.08 6.70 -7.96
C THR A 122 14.81 5.83 -8.04
N SER A 123 14.33 5.32 -6.91
CA SER A 123 13.07 4.56 -6.84
C SER A 123 11.82 5.41 -7.17
N GLN A 124 11.84 6.70 -6.84
CA GLN A 124 10.75 7.64 -7.16
C GLN A 124 10.80 8.02 -8.64
N LEU A 125 12.01 8.26 -9.19
CA LEU A 125 12.23 8.50 -10.63
C LEU A 125 11.73 7.32 -11.48
N MET A 126 12.01 6.08 -11.06
CA MET A 126 11.51 4.88 -11.74
C MET A 126 9.98 4.82 -11.77
N ARG A 127 9.31 5.25 -10.70
CA ARG A 127 7.83 5.24 -10.63
C ARG A 127 7.20 6.33 -11.48
N LEU A 128 7.82 7.52 -11.54
CA LEU A 128 7.32 8.67 -12.29
C LEU A 128 7.51 8.52 -13.80
N VAL A 129 8.72 8.16 -14.25
CA VAL A 129 9.08 8.13 -15.68
C VAL A 129 8.95 6.72 -16.27
N GLY A 130 9.00 5.68 -15.42
CA GLY A 130 8.96 4.28 -15.85
C GLY A 130 10.29 3.77 -16.43
N THR A 131 11.42 4.42 -16.16
CA THR A 131 12.76 3.99 -16.60
C THR A 131 13.37 2.98 -15.64
N THR A 132 14.48 2.36 -16.04
CA THR A 132 15.21 1.41 -15.19
C THR A 132 16.34 2.11 -14.41
N LYS A 133 16.71 1.54 -13.26
CA LYS A 133 17.82 2.00 -12.41
C LYS A 133 19.15 2.19 -13.16
N PRO A 134 19.64 1.25 -13.99
CA PRO A 134 20.90 1.44 -14.72
C PRO A 134 20.85 2.60 -15.70
N THR A 135 19.72 2.82 -16.37
CA THR A 135 19.56 3.96 -17.28
C THR A 135 19.61 5.29 -16.53
N ILE A 136 19.01 5.38 -15.34
CA ILE A 136 19.09 6.60 -14.52
C ILE A 136 20.53 6.87 -14.07
N ALA A 137 21.27 5.82 -13.67
CA ALA A 137 22.68 5.95 -13.31
C ALA A 137 23.54 6.44 -14.50
N GLN A 138 23.36 5.86 -15.68
CA GLN A 138 24.06 6.30 -16.89
C GLN A 138 23.78 7.76 -17.26
N ILE A 139 22.57 8.25 -17.04
CA ILE A 139 22.22 9.65 -17.28
C ILE A 139 22.87 10.55 -16.23
N LYS A 140 22.88 10.13 -14.96
CA LYS A 140 23.56 10.84 -13.87
C LYS A 140 25.07 10.97 -14.13
N ASP A 141 25.69 9.89 -14.59
CA ASP A 141 27.12 9.82 -14.88
C ASP A 141 27.48 10.32 -16.30
N ARG A 142 26.47 10.75 -17.08
CA ARG A 142 26.59 11.17 -18.49
C ARG A 142 27.20 10.12 -19.43
N THR A 143 27.13 8.84 -19.07
CA THR A 143 27.61 7.69 -19.86
C THR A 143 26.55 7.08 -20.77
N HIS A 144 25.34 7.65 -20.80
CA HIS A 144 24.31 7.23 -21.75
C HIS A 144 24.76 7.49 -23.19
N TRP A 145 24.46 6.57 -24.12
CA TRP A 145 24.89 6.66 -25.53
C TRP A 145 24.47 7.96 -26.22
N ASN A 146 23.37 8.58 -25.78
CA ASN A 146 22.86 9.84 -26.32
C ASN A 146 23.09 11.04 -25.38
N SER A 147 24.03 10.98 -24.44
CA SER A 147 24.20 12.01 -23.39
C SER A 147 24.46 13.42 -23.94
N ALA A 148 25.11 13.53 -25.10
CA ALA A 148 25.42 14.80 -25.75
C ALA A 148 24.19 15.55 -26.29
N ASN A 149 23.13 14.84 -26.68
CA ASN A 149 21.93 15.44 -27.28
C ASN A 149 20.74 15.49 -26.31
N LEU A 150 20.93 15.14 -25.03
CA LEU A 150 19.84 15.18 -24.06
C LEU A 150 19.45 16.62 -23.73
N VAL A 151 18.17 16.93 -23.87
CA VAL A 151 17.61 18.22 -23.48
C VAL A 151 16.74 18.02 -22.24
N PRO A 152 16.98 18.74 -21.14
CA PRO A 152 16.11 18.67 -19.97
C PRO A 152 14.69 19.11 -20.36
N GLN A 153 13.72 18.22 -20.26
CA GLN A 153 12.29 18.48 -20.53
C GLN A 153 11.43 17.99 -19.36
N ASP A 154 10.37 18.72 -19.04
CA ASP A 154 9.51 18.41 -17.88
C ASP A 154 8.67 17.14 -18.13
N PRO A 155 8.72 16.11 -17.26
CA PRO A 155 7.95 14.88 -17.40
C PRO A 155 6.42 15.07 -17.43
N VAL A 156 5.89 16.15 -16.84
CA VAL A 156 4.45 16.46 -16.87
C VAL A 156 4.04 16.93 -18.27
N THR A 157 4.85 17.80 -18.88
CA THR A 157 4.62 18.29 -20.25
C THR A 157 4.70 17.17 -21.29
N LEU A 158 5.55 16.18 -21.04
CA LEU A 158 5.70 14.98 -21.87
C LEU A 158 4.58 13.94 -21.64
N GLY A 159 3.73 14.14 -20.63
CA GLY A 159 2.63 13.24 -20.26
C GLY A 159 3.08 11.93 -19.61
N LEU A 160 4.31 11.88 -19.09
CA LEU A 160 4.88 10.69 -18.42
C LEU A 160 4.35 10.56 -16.99
N CYS A 161 4.26 11.67 -16.26
CA CYS A 161 3.62 11.76 -14.94
C CYS A 161 2.50 12.80 -14.93
N SER A 162 1.60 12.72 -13.94
CA SER A 162 0.66 13.79 -13.65
C SER A 162 1.28 14.80 -12.68
N GLN A 163 0.79 16.05 -12.72
CA GLN A 163 1.22 17.09 -11.77
C GLN A 163 1.05 16.62 -10.31
N THR A 164 -0.08 15.98 -10.02
CA THR A 164 -0.36 15.45 -8.68
C THR A 164 0.64 14.37 -8.27
N ASP A 165 1.05 13.49 -9.18
CA ASP A 165 2.02 12.44 -8.85
C ASP A 165 3.40 13.04 -8.55
N LEU A 166 3.84 14.03 -9.34
CA LEU A 166 5.09 14.75 -9.12
C LEU A 166 5.10 15.45 -7.75
N ASP A 167 4.05 16.24 -7.46
CA ASP A 167 3.93 16.98 -6.21
C ASP A 167 3.92 16.03 -4.99
N THR A 168 3.26 14.87 -5.09
CA THR A 168 3.22 13.89 -4.00
C THR A 168 4.58 13.26 -3.74
N GLU A 169 5.36 12.94 -4.78
CA GLU A 169 6.68 12.34 -4.62
C GLU A 169 7.72 13.36 -4.13
N VAL A 170 7.62 14.63 -4.56
CA VAL A 170 8.45 15.73 -4.03
C VAL A 170 8.14 15.98 -2.56
N LYS A 171 6.85 16.05 -2.16
CA LYS A 171 6.47 16.19 -0.74
C LYS A 171 6.97 15.02 0.11
N LYS A 172 6.89 13.79 -0.39
CA LYS A 172 7.44 12.60 0.30
C LYS A 172 8.97 12.67 0.40
N ALA A 173 9.64 13.19 -0.62
CA ALA A 173 11.09 13.37 -0.61
C ALA A 173 11.53 14.44 0.39
N ALA A 174 10.88 15.60 0.38
CA ALA A 174 11.13 16.69 1.33
C ALA A 174 10.95 16.22 2.79
N LYS A 175 9.83 15.57 3.11
CA LYS A 175 9.58 15.02 4.45
C LYS A 175 10.62 13.99 4.89
N ARG A 176 11.15 13.21 3.95
CA ARG A 176 12.21 12.23 4.23
C ARG A 176 13.52 12.94 4.57
N ILE A 177 13.92 13.93 3.76
CA ILE A 177 15.14 14.71 3.99
C ILE A 177 15.05 15.46 5.32
N GLU A 178 13.91 16.08 5.62
CA GLU A 178 13.69 16.75 6.90
C GLU A 178 13.87 15.78 8.09
N ARG A 179 13.34 14.56 7.97
CA ARG A 179 13.54 13.52 9.00
C ARG A 179 15.01 13.13 9.13
N GLU A 180 15.70 12.89 8.01
CA GLU A 180 17.13 12.55 7.98
C GLU A 180 17.99 13.67 8.58
N GLN A 181 17.69 14.94 8.27
CA GLN A 181 18.36 16.10 8.87
C GLN A 181 18.09 16.21 10.36
N ARG A 182 16.86 15.95 10.81
CA ARG A 182 16.51 15.96 12.24
C ARG A 182 17.22 14.84 13.01
N GLU A 183 17.35 13.66 12.42
CA GLU A 183 18.10 12.54 12.97
C GLU A 183 19.59 12.87 13.04
N ALA A 184 20.18 13.37 11.95
CA ALA A 184 21.58 13.81 11.92
C ALA A 184 21.86 14.93 12.94
N ARG A 185 20.94 15.89 13.12
CA ARG A 185 21.07 16.94 14.14
C ARG A 185 21.03 16.37 15.56
N ARG A 186 20.16 15.40 15.83
CA ARG A 186 20.10 14.71 17.13
C ARG A 186 21.37 13.90 17.39
N GLU A 187 21.91 13.24 16.37
CA GLU A 187 23.17 12.51 16.46
C GLU A 187 24.36 13.45 16.67
N ALA A 188 24.42 14.59 15.99
CA ALA A 188 25.46 15.61 16.18
C ALA A 188 25.42 16.22 17.60
N ILE A 189 24.21 16.47 18.14
CA ILE A 189 24.04 16.93 19.53
C ILE A 189 24.49 15.83 20.52
N LYS A 190 24.17 14.56 20.25
CA LYS A 190 24.59 13.41 21.08
C LYS A 190 26.09 13.14 21.00
N ALA A 191 26.73 13.43 19.86
CA ALA A 191 28.16 13.27 19.63
C ALA A 191 29.02 14.37 20.28
N GLY A 192 28.41 15.39 20.89
CA GLY A 192 29.14 16.43 21.63
C GLY A 192 30.03 17.33 20.76
N THR A 193 29.84 17.32 19.45
CA THR A 193 30.59 18.17 18.52
C THR A 193 30.04 19.59 18.55
N LEU A 194 30.92 20.57 18.77
CA LEU A 194 30.59 21.99 18.75
C LEU A 194 29.85 22.35 17.44
N LEU A 195 28.77 23.12 17.55
CA LEU A 195 28.02 23.60 16.39
C LEU A 195 28.94 24.44 15.47
N PRO A 196 28.72 24.41 14.15
CA PRO A 196 29.47 25.26 13.21
C PRO A 196 29.41 26.74 13.61
N THR A 197 30.52 27.46 13.42
CA THR A 197 30.69 28.86 13.83
C THR A 197 29.64 29.81 13.21
N GLU A 198 29.07 29.42 12.07
CA GLU A 198 28.00 30.14 11.36
C GLU A 198 26.66 30.14 12.12
N GLU A 199 26.32 29.08 12.88
CA GLU A 199 25.10 29.04 13.69
C GLU A 199 25.27 29.78 15.04
N THR A 200 26.51 30.00 15.50
CA THR A 200 26.78 30.71 16.77
C THR A 200 26.76 32.24 16.62
N THR A 201 26.85 32.76 15.39
CA THR A 201 26.97 34.22 15.13
C THR A 201 25.86 34.81 14.26
N GLY A 202 24.85 34.02 13.87
CA GLY A 202 23.72 34.48 13.07
C GLY A 202 22.81 35.47 13.82
N PRO A 203 22.28 36.51 13.16
CA PRO A 203 21.38 37.47 13.79
C PRO A 203 20.08 36.79 14.21
N LEU A 204 19.66 37.03 15.46
CA LEU A 204 18.41 36.51 16.04
C LEU A 204 17.21 36.87 15.14
N GLY A 205 16.71 35.89 14.39
CA GLY A 205 15.53 36.00 13.55
C GLY A 205 14.67 34.76 13.69
N SER A 206 13.64 34.87 14.53
CA SER A 206 12.39 34.08 14.60
C SER A 206 12.49 32.59 14.22
N ASP A 207 12.68 31.72 15.21
CA ASP A 207 11.85 30.53 15.41
C ASP A 207 12.01 30.09 16.88
N ASP A 208 10.97 30.38 17.64
CA ASP A 208 10.85 30.15 19.07
C ASP A 208 10.39 28.70 19.28
N GLU A 209 11.32 27.74 19.47
CA GLU A 209 10.98 26.44 20.10
C GLU A 209 12.16 25.59 20.60
N PHE A 210 13.42 26.06 20.54
CA PHE A 210 14.50 25.37 21.24
C PHE A 210 15.55 26.35 21.77
N ARG A 211 15.30 26.87 22.97
CA ARG A 211 16.33 27.49 23.79
C ARG A 211 16.99 26.39 24.65
N PRO A 212 18.23 25.94 24.39
CA PRO A 212 19.03 25.41 25.47
C PRO A 212 19.51 26.63 26.26
N THR A 213 18.69 27.11 27.19
CA THR A 213 19.19 28.01 28.22
C THR A 213 20.24 27.21 29.00
N ALA A 214 21.51 27.47 28.75
CA ALA A 214 22.57 27.07 29.65
C ALA A 214 22.32 27.79 30.98
N GLU A 215 21.57 27.14 31.87
CA GLU A 215 21.40 27.58 33.24
C GLU A 215 22.75 27.40 33.92
N ILE A 216 23.50 28.51 34.00
CA ILE A 216 24.68 28.61 34.85
C ILE A 216 24.16 28.45 36.28
N VAL A 217 24.26 27.24 36.81
CA VAL A 217 24.00 26.94 38.22
C VAL A 217 24.99 27.76 39.04
N GLN A 218 24.51 28.89 39.55
CA GLN A 218 25.21 29.61 40.61
C GLN A 218 25.13 28.73 41.87
N PRO A 219 26.24 28.57 42.62
CA PRO A 219 26.19 27.83 43.88
C PRO A 219 25.25 28.59 44.83
N ARG A 220 24.10 27.98 45.14
CA ARG A 220 23.18 28.50 46.15
C ARG A 220 23.86 28.39 47.52
N ASP A 221 23.91 29.50 48.23
CA ASP A 221 24.24 29.55 49.64
C ASP A 221 23.36 28.55 50.42
N VAL A 222 24.01 27.70 51.20
CA VAL A 222 23.39 26.72 52.10
C VAL A 222 22.82 27.47 53.30
N GLU A 223 21.54 27.84 53.24
CA GLU A 223 20.77 28.12 54.45
C GLU A 223 20.43 26.80 55.14
N THR A 224 21.09 26.54 56.26
CA THR A 224 20.74 25.47 57.20
C THR A 224 19.36 25.77 57.78
N ARG A 225 18.33 25.18 57.19
CA ARG A 225 16.98 25.14 57.76
C ARG A 225 17.03 24.28 59.02
N GLU A 226 16.77 24.87 60.19
CA GLU A 226 16.63 24.14 61.45
C GLU A 226 15.53 23.09 61.27
N GLU A 227 15.92 21.81 61.28
CA GLU A 227 15.02 20.67 61.17
C GLU A 227 14.21 20.56 62.48
N THR A 228 12.92 20.29 62.38
CA THR A 228 12.11 20.09 63.59
C THR A 228 12.50 18.77 64.27
N PRO A 229 12.45 18.65 65.61
CA PRO A 229 12.93 17.46 66.32
C PRO A 229 12.27 16.15 65.88
N ALA A 230 11.07 16.21 65.29
CA ALA A 230 10.38 15.04 64.73
C ALA A 230 11.01 14.49 63.45
N GLU A 231 11.65 15.34 62.63
CA GLU A 231 12.33 14.92 61.39
C GLU A 231 13.72 14.34 61.68
N GLU A 232 14.39 14.84 62.72
CA GLU A 232 15.63 14.26 63.24
C GLU A 232 15.38 12.87 63.81
N GLU A 233 14.35 12.70 64.65
CA GLU A 233 13.97 11.41 65.22
C GLU A 233 13.66 10.36 64.13
N ALA A 234 12.98 10.76 63.05
CA ALA A 234 12.68 9.87 61.93
C ALA A 234 13.95 9.44 61.17
N ARG A 235 14.92 10.34 60.97
CA ARG A 235 16.22 10.00 60.37
C ARG A 235 17.05 9.08 61.25
N MET A 236 17.04 9.31 62.56
CA MET A 236 17.76 8.47 63.52
C MET A 236 17.15 7.07 63.60
N PHE A 237 15.81 6.95 63.54
CA PHE A 237 15.12 5.66 63.46
C PHE A 237 15.36 4.94 62.12
N ALA A 238 15.38 5.66 61.00
CA ALA A 238 15.70 5.08 59.69
C ALA A 238 17.13 4.52 59.66
N LYS A 239 18.09 5.25 60.21
CA LYS A 239 19.50 4.83 60.28
C LYS A 239 19.72 3.66 61.24
N LEU A 240 18.96 3.60 62.34
CA LEU A 240 18.99 2.46 63.27
C LEU A 240 18.38 1.19 62.65
N LYS A 241 17.37 1.34 61.79
CA LYS A 241 16.76 0.22 61.05
C LYS A 241 17.72 -0.34 60.00
N GLU A 242 18.45 0.53 59.32
CA GLU A 242 19.49 0.16 58.36
C GLU A 242 20.65 -0.61 59.04
N MET A 243 21.05 -0.18 60.24
CA MET A 243 22.08 -0.87 61.04
C MET A 243 21.61 -2.20 61.65
N LYS A 244 20.30 -2.48 61.69
CA LYS A 244 19.74 -3.74 62.22
C LYS A 244 19.47 -4.81 61.14
N SER A 245 19.59 -4.44 59.87
CA SER A 245 19.27 -5.32 58.74
C SER A 245 20.50 -6.06 58.18
N ALA A 246 21.65 -5.97 58.85
CA ALA A 246 22.90 -6.59 58.42
C ALA A 246 23.53 -7.42 59.54
N GLU A 247 23.01 -8.64 59.75
CA GLU A 247 23.81 -9.84 60.01
C GLU A 247 22.97 -11.12 59.71
N PRO A 248 23.58 -12.18 59.14
CA PRO A 248 22.87 -13.32 58.54
C PRO A 248 22.83 -14.55 59.46
N GLN A 249 21.91 -15.50 59.20
CA GLN A 249 22.21 -16.94 59.13
C GLN A 249 20.97 -17.79 58.80
N ASP A 250 21.21 -18.67 57.83
CA ASP A 250 20.84 -20.07 57.69
C ASP A 250 19.41 -20.48 57.28
N GLU A 251 19.45 -21.27 56.20
CA GLU A 251 18.41 -21.97 55.46
C GLU A 251 17.99 -23.22 56.24
N ASP A 252 16.69 -23.50 56.30
CA ASP A 252 16.15 -24.87 56.41
C ASP A 252 14.75 -24.89 55.73
N GLU A 253 14.64 -25.83 54.79
CA GLU A 253 13.55 -26.80 54.59
C GLU A 253 12.07 -26.33 54.69
N ASP A 254 11.30 -26.52 53.60
CA ASP A 254 10.31 -27.62 53.52
C ASP A 254 9.30 -27.50 52.36
N ASP A 255 9.18 -28.63 51.66
CA ASP A 255 7.99 -29.32 51.15
C ASP A 255 6.93 -28.70 50.21
N GLU A 256 6.83 -29.39 49.06
CA GLU A 256 5.67 -30.13 48.56
C GLU A 256 4.40 -29.37 48.08
N SER A 257 4.14 -29.44 46.76
CA SER A 257 3.03 -30.24 46.15
C SER A 257 2.48 -29.69 44.82
N GLY A 258 2.33 -30.60 43.85
CA GLY A 258 1.27 -30.64 42.81
C GLY A 258 1.62 -30.07 41.41
N ASP A 259 2.00 -30.91 40.43
CA ASP A 259 1.13 -31.58 39.41
C ASP A 259 0.53 -30.61 38.37
N GLU A 260 0.48 -30.85 37.05
CA GLU A 260 0.95 -31.91 36.15
C GLU A 260 0.73 -31.42 34.69
N ALA A 261 1.18 -32.23 33.72
CA ALA A 261 0.76 -32.33 32.30
C ALA A 261 1.58 -31.60 31.21
N GLY A 262 2.54 -32.35 30.64
CA GLY A 262 2.30 -33.05 29.36
C GLY A 262 2.81 -32.42 28.05
N GLY A 263 3.69 -33.15 27.35
CA GLY A 263 3.53 -33.36 25.90
C GLY A 263 4.69 -32.99 24.96
N ASP A 264 5.39 -34.04 24.51
CA ASP A 264 6.02 -34.25 23.18
C ASP A 264 7.33 -33.54 22.80
N ASP A 265 8.44 -34.23 23.07
CA ASP A 265 9.67 -34.24 22.29
C ASP A 265 9.51 -35.14 21.05
N ILE A 266 9.70 -34.59 19.85
CA ILE A 266 9.91 -35.36 18.62
C ILE A 266 11.25 -34.94 18.04
N GLU A 267 12.18 -35.89 18.08
CA GLU A 267 13.48 -35.89 17.42
C GLU A 267 13.29 -35.79 15.89
N ALA A 268 14.01 -34.85 15.26
CA ALA A 268 14.16 -34.80 13.80
C ALA A 268 15.55 -35.32 13.44
N GLU A 269 15.62 -36.61 13.09
CA GLU A 269 16.77 -37.20 12.41
C GLU A 269 16.74 -36.92 10.89
N ASP A 270 17.94 -36.74 10.37
CA ASP A 270 18.32 -36.59 8.97
C ASP A 270 17.74 -37.71 8.06
N GLY A 271 17.10 -37.28 6.96
CA GLY A 271 16.61 -38.16 5.90
C GLY A 271 17.26 -37.81 4.57
N ALA A 272 18.09 -38.74 4.08
CA ALA A 272 18.90 -38.68 2.88
C ALA A 272 18.11 -38.60 1.56
N ALA A 273 18.85 -38.18 0.54
CA ALA A 273 18.48 -38.00 -0.86
C ALA A 273 17.82 -39.24 -1.50
N ASP A 274 16.81 -38.97 -2.34
CA ASP A 274 16.27 -39.91 -3.31
C ASP A 274 16.08 -39.23 -4.67
N GLU A 275 16.18 -40.05 -5.70
CA GLU A 275 16.63 -39.78 -7.06
C GLU A 275 15.55 -39.13 -7.94
N ALA A 276 15.97 -38.24 -8.85
CA ALA A 276 15.13 -37.77 -9.95
C ALA A 276 15.90 -37.85 -11.27
N GLU A 277 15.71 -38.99 -11.92
CA GLU A 277 15.85 -39.33 -13.34
C GLU A 277 15.90 -38.14 -14.31
N ALA A 278 17.04 -37.99 -14.99
CA ALA A 278 17.21 -37.16 -16.16
C ALA A 278 16.89 -37.99 -17.41
N GLY A 279 15.75 -37.71 -18.05
CA GLY A 279 15.43 -38.20 -19.38
C GLY A 279 16.12 -37.34 -20.45
N ASP A 280 17.22 -37.85 -20.98
CA ASP A 280 17.91 -37.33 -22.18
C ASP A 280 17.60 -38.31 -23.33
N ASP A 281 16.66 -37.95 -24.20
CA ASP A 281 16.36 -38.67 -25.45
C ASP A 281 15.94 -37.66 -26.53
N ALA A 282 16.91 -37.24 -27.34
CA ALA A 282 16.66 -36.72 -28.67
C ALA A 282 17.87 -37.06 -29.56
N GLY A 283 17.67 -38.12 -30.34
CA GLY A 283 18.64 -38.70 -31.24
C GLY A 283 19.13 -37.78 -32.36
N VAL A 284 20.32 -38.17 -32.79
CA VAL A 284 21.05 -37.80 -34.00
C VAL A 284 20.22 -38.10 -35.25
N ASP A 285 20.22 -37.18 -36.22
CA ASP A 285 20.12 -37.54 -37.64
C ASP A 285 21.09 -36.67 -38.45
N GLU A 286 21.91 -37.35 -39.23
CA GLU A 286 22.93 -36.82 -40.13
C GLU A 286 22.33 -36.48 -41.51
N SER A 287 23.12 -35.75 -42.30
CA SER A 287 23.04 -35.53 -43.76
C SER A 287 22.14 -34.39 -44.26
N GLU A 288 22.75 -33.35 -44.82
CA GLU A 288 22.91 -33.23 -46.28
C GLU A 288 23.84 -32.06 -46.65
N THR A 289 24.75 -32.38 -47.55
CA THR A 289 25.68 -31.52 -48.30
C THR A 289 24.97 -30.85 -49.48
N GLU A 290 25.28 -29.58 -49.76
CA GLU A 290 25.29 -28.92 -51.09
C GLU A 290 25.70 -27.45 -50.84
N ASP A 291 26.94 -27.03 -51.14
CA ASP A 291 27.40 -26.54 -52.44
C ASP A 291 26.40 -25.58 -53.12
N ASP A 292 26.63 -24.27 -53.00
CA ASP A 292 26.45 -23.39 -54.16
C ASP A 292 27.36 -22.17 -54.04
N SER A 293 28.34 -22.16 -54.94
CA SER A 293 29.10 -21.00 -55.34
C SER A 293 28.20 -20.02 -56.11
N GLU A 294 28.69 -18.81 -56.35
CA GLU A 294 28.12 -17.79 -57.26
C GLU A 294 26.94 -16.94 -56.74
N ARG A 295 27.28 -15.73 -56.28
CA ARG A 295 26.93 -14.56 -57.09
C ARG A 295 27.83 -13.36 -56.83
N ALA A 296 28.23 -12.79 -57.97
CA ALA A 296 29.13 -11.67 -58.20
C ALA A 296 28.74 -10.35 -57.51
#